data_AF-A0A5J4S6X0-F1
#
_entry.id   AF-A0A5J4S6X0-F1
#
_cell.length_a   1.000
_cell.length_b   1.000
_cell.length_c   1.000
_cell.angle_alpha   90.00
_cell.angle_beta   90.00
_cell.angle_gamma   90.00
#
_symmetry.space_group_name_H-M   'P 1'
#
loop_
_entity.id
_entity.type
_entity.pdbx_description
1 polymer ?
#
loop_
_entity_poly.entity_id
_entity_poly.type
_entity_poly.pdbx_seq_one_letter_code
_entity_poly.pdbx_strand_id
1 'polypeptide(L)'
;MLEKFEGRVQPGGVLIYDGYGIINPPTREDIKGYRIDAMDAANEMNNAKAFNMIVLGGLLKLRPVVKIESVLKGLKKTLPERHHHLLPMNEAAILKGMELIREQ
;
A
#
# COMPACT_ATOMS: atom_id res chain seq x y z
N MET A 1 4.74 12.21 11.02
CA MET A 1 3.98 11.38 11.97
C MET A 1 2.52 11.42 11.57
N LEU A 2 1.80 10.32 11.75
CA LEU A 2 0.42 10.09 11.29
C LEU A 2 -0.54 11.26 11.60
N GLU A 3 -0.46 11.80 12.82
CA GLU A 3 -1.24 12.96 13.29
C GLU A 3 -1.18 14.18 12.35
N LYS A 4 0.00 14.45 11.75
CA LYS A 4 0.18 15.57 10.80
C LYS A 4 -0.58 15.37 9.49
N PHE A 5 -0.82 14.12 9.10
CA PHE A 5 -1.49 13.75 7.87
C PHE A 5 -2.99 13.49 8.09
N GLU A 6 -3.36 12.95 9.25
CA GLU A 6 -4.76 12.73 9.65
C GLU A 6 -5.59 14.01 9.55
N GLY A 7 -5.07 15.16 10.01
CA GLY A 7 -5.75 16.45 9.91
C GLY A 7 -5.89 17.02 8.48
N ARG A 8 -5.21 16.44 7.49
CA ARG A 8 -5.28 16.86 6.06
C ARG A 8 -6.23 16.02 5.23
N VAL A 9 -6.69 14.88 5.76
CA VAL A 9 -7.66 14.03 5.08
C VAL A 9 -9.04 14.71 5.14
N GLN A 10 -9.69 14.86 4.00
CA GLN A 10 -11.05 15.41 3.95
C GLN A 10 -12.04 14.44 4.64
N PRO A 11 -13.14 14.93 5.24
CA PRO A 11 -14.21 14.07 5.74
C PRO A 11 -14.68 13.06 4.68
N GLY A 12 -14.91 11.82 5.08
CA GLY A 12 -15.19 10.67 4.22
C GLY A 12 -13.97 10.11 3.47
N GLY A 13 -12.79 10.69 3.67
CA GLY A 13 -11.54 10.24 3.06
C GLY A 13 -11.00 8.94 3.66
N VAL A 14 -9.99 8.38 2.99
CA VAL A 14 -9.32 7.14 3.39
C VAL A 14 -7.92 7.46 3.89
N LEU A 15 -7.57 6.96 5.08
CA LEU A 15 -6.24 7.04 5.65
C LEU A 15 -5.67 5.62 5.78
N ILE A 16 -4.66 5.30 4.96
CA ILE A 16 -3.92 4.05 5.05
C ILE A 16 -2.63 4.30 5.83
N TYR A 17 -2.35 3.47 6.82
CA TYR A 17 -1.12 3.57 7.61
C TYR A 17 -0.49 2.21 7.87
N ASP A 18 0.83 2.20 8.00
CA ASP A 18 1.57 1.02 8.42
C ASP A 18 1.56 0.90 9.94
N GLY A 19 1.33 -0.29 10.49
CA GLY A 19 1.30 -0.52 11.93
C GLY A 19 2.68 -0.34 12.59
N TYR A 20 3.76 -0.45 11.83
CA TYR A 20 5.11 -0.33 12.31
C TYR A 20 5.40 1.10 12.79
N GLY A 21 5.70 1.24 14.08
CA GLY A 21 6.04 2.53 14.69
C GLY A 21 4.85 3.46 14.96
N ILE A 22 3.61 2.98 14.80
CA ILE A 22 2.41 3.72 15.17
C ILE A 22 1.97 3.33 16.58
N ILE A 23 2.20 4.23 17.53
CA ILE A 23 1.82 4.08 18.94
C ILE A 23 0.35 4.45 19.12
N ASN A 24 -0.07 5.56 18.51
CA ASN A 24 -1.44 6.06 18.55
C ASN A 24 -2.08 5.88 17.16
N PRO A 25 -3.07 4.99 17.01
CA PRO A 25 -3.82 4.89 15.75
C PRO A 25 -4.64 6.17 15.50
N PRO A 26 -5.09 6.40 14.25
CA PRO A 26 -6.02 7.48 13.92
C PRO A 26 -7.25 7.48 14.82
N THR A 27 -7.71 8.68 15.19
CA THR A 27 -8.80 8.89 16.15
C THR A 27 -10.02 9.59 15.54
N ARG A 28 -9.86 10.22 14.37
CA ARG A 28 -10.97 10.86 13.65
C ARG A 28 -12.00 9.83 13.19
N GLU A 29 -13.25 10.04 13.59
CA GLU A 29 -14.40 9.20 13.22
C GLU A 29 -15.01 9.58 11.86
N ASP A 30 -14.70 10.77 11.35
CA ASP A 30 -15.22 11.27 10.07
C ASP A 30 -14.36 10.84 8.87
N ILE A 31 -13.34 10.01 9.07
CA ILE A 31 -12.51 9.41 8.02
C ILE A 31 -12.49 7.88 8.19
N LYS A 32 -12.10 7.17 7.14
CA LYS A 32 -11.91 5.71 7.19
C LYS A 32 -10.45 5.35 7.37
N GLY A 33 -10.10 4.87 8.57
CA GLY A 33 -8.77 4.37 8.90
C GLY A 33 -8.58 2.92 8.46
N TYR A 34 -7.47 2.64 7.78
CA TYR A 34 -7.09 1.28 7.40
C TYR A 34 -5.63 1.02 7.76
N ARG A 35 -5.41 -0.12 8.40
CA ARG A 35 -4.08 -0.61 8.74
C ARG A 35 -3.60 -1.58 7.67
N ILE A 36 -2.33 -1.45 7.30
CA ILE A 36 -1.62 -2.42 6.46
C ILE A 36 -0.24 -2.70 7.05
N ASP A 37 0.04 -3.93 7.45
CA ASP A 37 1.35 -4.30 8.02
C ASP A 37 2.36 -4.57 6.88
N ALA A 38 2.65 -3.54 6.09
CA ALA A 38 3.43 -3.64 4.86
C ALA A 38 4.93 -3.78 5.12
N MET A 39 5.45 -3.17 6.19
CA MET A 39 6.85 -3.32 6.60
C MET A 39 7.15 -4.78 6.95
N ASP A 40 6.31 -5.41 7.78
CA ASP A 40 6.47 -6.81 8.19
C ASP A 40 6.39 -7.73 6.96
N ALA A 41 5.38 -7.53 6.10
CA ALA A 41 5.24 -8.32 4.89
C ALA A 41 6.40 -8.14 3.90
N ALA A 42 6.94 -6.93 3.74
CA ALA A 42 8.12 -6.70 2.91
C ALA A 42 9.37 -7.41 3.47
N ASN A 43 9.51 -7.47 4.80
CA ASN A 43 10.58 -8.21 5.46
C ASN A 43 10.42 -9.72 5.31
N GLU A 44 9.20 -10.26 5.44
CA GLU A 44 8.89 -11.68 5.19
C GLU A 44 9.21 -12.08 3.74
N MET A 45 8.99 -11.17 2.80
CA MET A 45 9.37 -11.34 1.38
C MET A 45 10.89 -11.19 1.14
N ASN A 46 11.70 -10.95 2.19
CA ASN A 46 13.12 -10.61 2.12
C ASN A 46 13.41 -9.48 1.13
N ASN A 47 12.49 -8.50 1.04
CA ASN A 47 12.54 -7.45 0.04
C ASN A 47 11.89 -6.15 0.53
N ALA A 48 12.69 -5.32 1.17
CA ALA A 48 12.27 -3.99 1.62
C ALA A 48 11.72 -3.09 0.48
N LYS A 49 12.10 -3.34 -0.79
CA LYS A 49 11.58 -2.57 -1.94
C LYS A 49 10.13 -2.91 -2.27
N ALA A 50 9.59 -4.01 -1.75
CA ALA A 50 8.19 -4.41 -1.94
C ALA A 50 7.21 -3.54 -1.16
N PHE A 51 7.66 -2.83 -0.10
CA PHE A 51 6.82 -2.03 0.79
C PHE A 51 5.80 -1.14 0.04
N ASN A 52 6.27 -0.32 -0.90
CA ASN A 52 5.40 0.60 -1.64
C ASN A 52 4.38 -0.12 -2.51
N MET A 53 4.71 -1.30 -3.02
CA MET A 53 3.82 -2.11 -3.84
C MET A 53 2.74 -2.78 -2.99
N ILE A 54 3.07 -3.17 -1.76
CA ILE A 54 2.11 -3.68 -0.79
C ILE A 54 1.11 -2.56 -0.42
N VAL A 55 1.60 -1.35 -0.12
CA VAL A 55 0.71 -0.20 0.14
C VAL A 55 -0.18 0.13 -1.07
N LEU A 56 0.37 0.09 -2.29
CA LEU A 56 -0.41 0.27 -3.52
C LEU A 56 -1.50 -0.80 -3.67
N GLY A 57 -1.19 -2.06 -3.38
CA GLY A 57 -2.17 -3.15 -3.35
C GLY A 57 -3.33 -2.85 -2.41
N GLY A 58 -3.02 -2.42 -1.18
CA GLY A 58 -4.03 -2.02 -0.21
C GLY A 58 -4.93 -0.89 -0.71
N LEU A 59 -4.33 0.13 -1.33
CA LEU A 59 -5.09 1.23 -1.95
C LEU A 59 -6.02 0.72 -3.06
N LEU A 60 -5.55 -0.15 -3.95
CA LEU A 60 -6.34 -0.66 -5.08
C LEU A 60 -7.48 -1.58 -4.63
N LYS A 61 -7.31 -2.31 -3.52
CA LYS A 61 -8.39 -3.09 -2.91
C LYS A 61 -9.55 -2.20 -2.45
N LEU A 62 -9.24 -1.08 -1.81
CA LEU A 62 -10.24 -0.13 -1.31
C LEU A 62 -10.80 0.74 -2.43
N ARG A 63 -9.94 1.14 -3.37
CA ARG A 63 -10.22 2.06 -4.46
C ARG A 63 -9.67 1.49 -5.77
N PRO A 64 -10.44 0.63 -6.46
CA PRO A 64 -10.02 -0.02 -7.70
C PRO A 64 -10.04 0.96 -8.89
N VAL A 65 -9.24 2.03 -8.82
CA VAL A 65 -9.16 3.10 -9.82
C VAL A 65 -8.46 2.63 -11.11
N VAL A 66 -7.69 1.55 -11.02
CA VAL A 66 -6.98 0.93 -12.13
C VAL A 66 -6.86 -0.59 -11.90
N LYS A 67 -6.80 -1.37 -12.98
CA LYS A 67 -6.58 -2.82 -12.89
C LYS A 67 -5.10 -3.15 -12.68
N ILE A 68 -4.81 -4.25 -11.99
CA ILE A 68 -3.43 -4.70 -11.72
C ILE A 68 -2.64 -4.87 -13.02
N GLU A 69 -3.25 -5.41 -14.07
CA GLU A 69 -2.57 -5.62 -15.36
C GLU A 69 -2.15 -4.29 -16.00
N SER A 70 -2.91 -3.22 -15.75
CA SER A 70 -2.57 -1.88 -16.24
C SER A 70 -1.41 -1.28 -15.45
N VAL A 71 -1.35 -1.53 -14.14
CA VAL A 71 -0.20 -1.17 -13.30
C VAL A 71 1.07 -1.88 -13.78
N LEU A 72 1.00 -3.21 -14.00
CA LEU A 72 2.14 -4.01 -14.48
C LEU A 72 2.63 -3.57 -15.86
N LYS A 73 1.70 -3.25 -16.78
CA LYS A 73 2.04 -2.65 -18.09
C LYS A 73 2.75 -1.30 -17.92
N GLY A 74 2.26 -0.45 -17.01
CA GLY A 74 2.89 0.83 -16.67
C GLY A 74 4.31 0.67 -16.12
N LEU A 75 4.51 -0.29 -15.20
CA LEU A 75 5.82 -0.63 -14.66
C LEU A 75 6.76 -1.13 -15.75
N LYS A 76 6.31 -2.05 -16.62
CA LYS A 76 7.13 -2.56 -17.73
C LYS A 76 7.58 -1.46 -18.68
N LYS A 77 6.71 -0.48 -18.96
CA LYS A 77 7.04 0.66 -19.82
C LYS A 77 8.03 1.64 -19.17
N THR A 78 7.94 1.82 -17.86
CA THR A 78 8.73 2.82 -17.12
C THR A 78 10.08 2.26 -16.67
N LEU A 79 10.15 0.97 -16.34
CA LEU A 79 11.37 0.31 -15.90
C LEU A 79 12.29 0.01 -17.10
N PRO A 80 13.61 0.26 -16.97
CA PRO A 80 14.60 -0.27 -17.90
C PRO A 80 14.51 -1.79 -18.01
N GLU A 81 14.80 -2.37 -19.19
CA GLU A 81 14.70 -3.83 -19.43
C GLU A 81 15.46 -4.67 -18.39
N ARG A 82 16.65 -4.22 -17.96
CA ARG A 82 17.43 -4.88 -16.91
C ARG A 82 16.69 -5.04 -15.57
N HIS A 83 15.59 -4.30 -15.34
CA HIS A 83 14.76 -4.35 -14.14
C HIS A 83 13.40 -5.03 -14.37
N HIS A 84 13.12 -5.55 -15.58
CA HIS A 84 11.85 -6.25 -15.84
C HIS A 84 11.72 -7.55 -15.05
N HIS A 85 12.84 -8.14 -14.60
CA HIS A 85 12.84 -9.27 -13.66
C HIS A 85 12.14 -8.94 -12.32
N LEU A 86 11.93 -7.66 -12.01
CA LEU A 86 11.20 -7.23 -10.81
C LEU A 86 9.68 -7.29 -10.98
N LEU A 87 9.15 -7.40 -12.21
CA LEU A 87 7.69 -7.36 -12.45
C LEU A 87 6.93 -8.44 -11.67
N PRO A 88 7.35 -9.73 -11.65
CA PRO A 88 6.67 -10.76 -10.86
C PRO A 88 6.66 -10.45 -9.36
N MET A 89 7.76 -9.87 -8.85
CA MET A 89 7.85 -9.47 -7.45
C MET A 89 6.89 -8.31 -7.13
N ASN A 90 6.79 -7.31 -8.01
CA ASN A 90 5.86 -6.20 -7.83
C ASN A 90 4.41 -6.70 -7.86
N GLU A 91 4.07 -7.62 -8.76
CA GLU A 91 2.75 -8.26 -8.82
C GLU A 91 2.42 -8.98 -7.51
N ALA A 92 3.32 -9.85 -7.03
CA ALA A 92 3.12 -10.57 -5.77
C ALA A 92 2.95 -9.60 -4.58
N ALA A 93 3.74 -8.52 -4.52
CA ALA A 93 3.63 -7.50 -3.49
C ALA A 93 2.28 -6.75 -3.54
N ILE A 94 1.80 -6.39 -4.73
CA ILE A 94 0.48 -5.77 -4.91
C ILE A 94 -0.62 -6.71 -4.42
N LEU A 95 -0.60 -7.98 -4.83
CA LEU A 95 -1.58 -8.97 -4.40
C LEU A 95 -1.56 -9.15 -2.88
N LYS A 96 -0.38 -9.27 -2.29
CA LYS A 96 -0.21 -9.36 -0.84
C LYS A 96 -0.80 -8.14 -0.12
N GLY A 97 -0.59 -6.94 -0.66
CA GLY A 97 -1.18 -5.70 -0.14
C GLY A 97 -2.70 -5.70 -0.12
N MET A 98 -3.32 -6.27 -1.16
CA MET A 98 -4.79 -6.40 -1.24
C MET A 98 -5.36 -7.37 -0.20
N GLU A 99 -4.57 -8.34 0.26
CA GLU A 99 -4.93 -9.30 1.31
C GLU A 99 -4.73 -8.72 2.71
N LEU A 100 -3.70 -7.90 2.91
CA LEU A 100 -3.30 -7.40 4.23
C LEU A 100 -4.09 -6.18 4.71
N ILE A 101 -4.61 -5.37 3.78
CA ILE A 101 -5.35 -4.17 4.14
C ILE A 101 -6.62 -4.54 4.92
N ARG A 102 -6.79 -3.93 6.10
CA ARG A 102 -7.95 -4.15 6.97
C ARG A 102 -8.40 -2.84 7.58
N GLU A 103 -9.70 -2.72 7.82
CA GLU A 103 -10.26 -1.60 8.58
C GLU A 103 -9.70 -1.64 9.99
N GLN A 104 -9.42 -0.44 10.53
CA GLN A 104 -8.94 -0.26 11.90
C GLN A 104 -9.97 -0.73 12.93
#